data_AF-A0A7S8RHW2-F1
#
_entry.id   AF-A0A7S8RHW2-F1
#
_cell.length_a   1.000
_cell.length_b   1.000
_cell.length_c   1.000
_cell.angle_alpha   90.00
_cell.angle_beta   90.00
_cell.angle_gamma   90.00
#
_symmetry.space_group_name_H-M   'P 1'
#
loop_
_entity.id
_entity.type
_entity.pdbx_description
1 polymer ?
#
loop_
_entity_poly.entity_id
_entity_poly.type
_entity_poly.pdbx_seq_one_letter_code
_entity_poly.pdbx_strand_id
1 'polypeptide(L)'
;MRVDYDEVVQVERLERPMSAPHIERANGFAVRLEDQWFWFSGLEAAYTFGRAGRMSIQVRNWDLVEAATEARFDHPLRRDVFTLYVVEGRGFSVMPTPTASSSGDSQTV
;
A
#
# COMPACT_ATOMS: atom_id res chain seq x y z
N MET A 1 13.62 -1.33 -1.49
CA MET A 1 13.79 -1.97 -2.81
C MET A 1 12.43 -1.95 -3.48
N ARG A 2 12.31 -1.37 -4.68
CA ARG A 2 11.05 -1.35 -5.42
C ARG A 2 10.85 -2.70 -6.06
N VAL A 3 9.76 -3.39 -5.71
CA VAL A 3 9.30 -4.59 -6.39
C VAL A 3 8.07 -4.15 -7.18
N ASP A 4 8.14 -4.24 -8.50
CA ASP A 4 6.92 -4.11 -9.31
C ASP A 4 6.17 -5.44 -9.14
N TYR A 5 5.04 -5.41 -8.44
CA TYR A 5 4.21 -6.59 -8.20
C TYR A 5 3.52 -7.00 -9.50
N ASP A 6 3.60 -8.28 -9.86
CA ASP A 6 2.82 -8.84 -10.96
C ASP A 6 1.33 -8.82 -10.61
N GLU A 7 1.00 -9.02 -9.32
CA GLU A 7 -0.38 -9.06 -8.82
C GLU A 7 -0.53 -8.36 -7.47
N VAL A 8 -1.64 -7.65 -7.28
CA VAL A 8 -2.07 -7.14 -5.98
C VAL A 8 -3.46 -7.70 -5.69
N VAL A 9 -3.57 -8.49 -4.62
CA VAL A 9 -4.76 -9.27 -4.28
C VAL A 9 -5.30 -8.79 -2.95
N GLN A 10 -6.58 -8.45 -2.91
CA GLN A 10 -7.27 -8.16 -1.65
C GLN A 10 -7.67 -9.47 -0.96
N VAL A 11 -7.42 -9.55 0.34
CA VAL A 11 -7.74 -10.72 1.17
C VAL A 11 -8.41 -10.30 2.47
N GLU A 12 -9.23 -11.17 3.06
CA GLU A 12 -9.83 -10.92 4.37
C GLU A 12 -8.81 -11.07 5.51
N ARG A 13 -7.81 -11.94 5.31
CA ARG A 13 -6.80 -12.27 6.31
C ARG A 13 -5.52 -12.72 5.64
N LEU A 14 -4.39 -12.29 6.20
CA LEU A 14 -3.08 -12.77 5.77
C LEU A 14 -2.84 -14.20 6.23
N GLU A 15 -2.32 -15.02 5.33
CA GLU A 15 -1.77 -16.31 5.68
C GLU A 15 -0.51 -16.17 6.55
N ARG A 16 -0.05 -17.28 7.13
CA ARG A 16 1.19 -17.26 7.91
C ARG A 16 2.40 -17.02 7.00
N PRO A 17 3.44 -16.34 7.51
CA PRO A 17 4.73 -16.28 6.83
C PRO A 17 5.24 -17.69 6.53
N MET A 18 5.89 -17.85 5.39
CA MET A 18 6.37 -19.13 4.90
C MET A 18 7.71 -18.93 4.18
N SER A 19 8.62 -19.88 4.32
CA SER A 19 9.83 -19.95 3.50
C SER A 19 10.04 -21.41 3.10
N ALA A 20 9.96 -21.67 1.80
CA ALA A 20 10.18 -22.98 1.20
C ALA A 20 10.91 -22.81 -0.16
N PRO A 21 11.42 -23.89 -0.79
CA PRO A 21 12.32 -23.78 -1.95
C PRO A 21 11.81 -23.02 -3.18
N HIS A 22 10.51 -22.78 -3.30
CA HIS A 22 9.87 -22.13 -4.44
C HIS A 22 8.85 -21.06 -4.02
N ILE A 23 8.77 -20.77 -2.72
CA ILE A 23 7.85 -19.78 -2.18
C ILE A 23 8.46 -19.11 -0.95
N GLU A 24 8.51 -17.79 -0.99
CA GLU A 24 8.85 -16.96 0.15
C GLU A 24 7.70 -16.00 0.40
N ARG A 25 7.15 -16.03 1.62
CA ARG A 25 6.07 -15.15 2.05
C ARG A 25 6.40 -14.49 3.38
N ALA A 26 6.30 -13.17 3.41
CA ALA A 26 6.51 -12.37 4.60
C ALA A 26 5.33 -11.43 4.86
N ASN A 27 4.85 -11.42 6.10
CA ASN A 27 3.83 -10.47 6.55
C ASN A 27 4.49 -9.15 6.97
N GLY A 28 3.76 -8.06 6.80
CA GLY A 28 4.21 -6.70 7.05
C GLY A 28 3.09 -5.70 6.78
N PHE A 29 3.47 -4.57 6.19
CA PHE A 29 2.56 -3.47 5.90
C PHE A 29 2.80 -2.98 4.47
N ALA A 30 1.74 -2.53 3.81
CA ALA A 30 1.82 -1.91 2.50
C ALA A 30 1.30 -0.47 2.55
N VAL A 31 2.02 0.42 1.87
CA VAL A 31 1.63 1.81 1.64
C VAL A 31 1.18 1.94 0.19
N ARG A 32 -0.02 2.47 -0.02
CA ARG A 32 -0.45 2.97 -1.33
C ARG A 32 -0.20 4.46 -1.43
N LEU A 33 0.57 4.89 -2.41
CA LEU A 33 0.67 6.30 -2.83
C LEU A 33 0.11 6.40 -4.25
N GLU A 34 -1.01 7.10 -4.43
CA GLU A 34 -1.76 7.11 -5.70
C GLU A 34 -2.04 5.67 -6.19
N ASP A 35 -1.47 5.25 -7.33
CA ASP A 35 -1.68 3.93 -7.92
C ASP A 35 -0.53 2.94 -7.63
N GLN A 36 0.39 3.27 -6.73
CA GLN A 36 1.59 2.48 -6.45
C GLN A 36 1.62 1.91 -5.04
N TRP A 37 2.02 0.65 -4.93
CA TRP A 37 2.16 -0.07 -3.67
C TRP A 37 3.62 -0.27 -3.27
N PHE A 38 3.89 -0.08 -1.98
CA PHE A 38 5.21 -0.24 -1.37
C PHE A 38 5.09 -1.08 -0.11
N TRP A 39 5.78 -2.22 -0.05
CA TRP A 39 5.78 -3.10 1.12
C TRP A 39 6.93 -2.80 2.08
N PHE A 40 6.66 -2.99 3.37
CA PHE A 40 7.58 -2.83 4.48
C PHE A 40 7.38 -3.96 5.49
N SER A 41 8.47 -4.47 6.06
CA SER A 41 8.41 -5.48 7.13
C SER A 41 7.89 -4.93 8.47
N GLY A 42 7.89 -3.60 8.65
CA GLY A 42 7.52 -2.95 9.91
C GLY A 42 6.65 -1.71 9.73
N LEU A 43 5.74 -1.50 10.68
CA LEU A 43 4.75 -0.42 10.66
C LEU A 43 5.38 0.98 10.67
N GLU A 44 6.41 1.18 11.50
CA GLU A 44 7.04 2.49 11.68
C GLU A 44 7.66 3.01 10.37
N ALA A 45 8.37 2.14 9.65
CA ALA A 45 8.97 2.46 8.35
C ALA A 45 7.89 2.76 7.31
N ALA A 46 6.81 1.95 7.27
CA ALA A 46 5.69 2.16 6.36
C ALA A 46 4.99 3.50 6.61
N TYR A 47 4.68 3.80 7.88
CA TYR A 47 4.05 5.05 8.27
C TYR A 47 4.92 6.26 7.94
N THR A 48 6.22 6.20 8.26
CA THR A 48 7.17 7.27 7.96
C THR A 48 7.26 7.53 6.46
N PHE A 49 7.34 6.47 5.65
CA PHE A 49 7.37 6.57 4.19
C PHE A 49 6.09 7.20 3.63
N GLY A 50 4.92 6.72 4.03
CA GLY A 50 3.65 7.25 3.54
C GLY A 50 3.43 8.71 3.92
N ARG A 51 3.80 9.09 5.15
CA ARG A 51 3.78 10.48 5.62
C ARG A 51 4.70 11.39 4.80
N ALA A 52 5.93 10.93 4.51
CA ALA A 52 6.88 11.69 3.71
C ALA A 52 6.37 11.85 2.26
N GLY A 53 5.84 10.79 1.66
CA GLY A 53 5.28 10.81 0.30
C GLY A 53 4.10 11.77 0.16
N ARG A 54 3.19 11.80 1.15
CA ARG A 54 2.09 12.78 1.19
C ARG A 54 2.60 14.22 1.16
N MET A 55 3.68 14.52 1.89
CA MET A 55 4.22 15.87 1.99
C MET A 55 5.02 16.30 0.75
N SER A 56 5.67 15.36 0.04
CA SER A 56 6.58 15.70 -1.05
C SER A 56 5.94 15.72 -2.44
N ILE A 57 4.92 14.91 -2.71
CA ILE A 57 4.41 14.67 -4.08
C ILE A 57 3.00 15.30 -4.29
N GLN A 58 2.46 16.07 -3.34
CA GLN A 58 1.04 16.51 -3.36
C GLN A 58 0.07 15.34 -3.57
N VAL A 59 0.42 14.16 -3.04
CA VAL A 59 -0.41 12.95 -3.14
C VAL A 59 -1.75 13.22 -2.46
N ARG A 60 -2.84 13.04 -3.21
CA ARG A 60 -4.19 13.35 -2.74
C ARG A 60 -4.67 12.31 -1.74
N ASN A 61 -4.33 11.05 -2.01
CA ASN A 61 -4.76 9.90 -1.24
C ASN A 61 -3.58 8.96 -0.97
N TRP A 62 -3.46 8.53 0.27
CA TRP A 62 -2.55 7.45 0.63
C TRP A 62 -3.22 6.53 1.63
N ASP A 63 -2.86 5.25 1.56
CA ASP A 63 -3.36 4.23 2.47
C ASP A 63 -2.21 3.46 3.07
N LEU A 64 -2.38 3.02 4.32
CA LEU A 64 -1.46 2.13 5.02
C LEU A 64 -2.26 0.96 5.56
N VAL A 65 -1.95 -0.25 5.10
CA VAL A 65 -2.68 -1.50 5.42
C VAL A 65 -1.73 -2.60 5.89
N GLU A 66 -2.24 -3.56 6.65
CA GLU A 66 -1.57 -4.85 6.83
C GLU A 66 -1.48 -5.57 5.47
N ALA A 67 -0.33 -6.17 5.18
CA ALA A 67 -0.08 -6.83 3.92
C ALA A 67 0.90 -8.02 4.05
N ALA A 68 0.94 -8.88 3.04
CA ALA A 68 1.98 -9.88 2.87
C ALA A 68 2.56 -9.81 1.46
N THR A 69 3.88 -9.92 1.36
CA THR A 69 4.55 -10.10 0.07
C THR A 69 4.81 -11.59 -0.14
N GLU A 70 4.62 -12.06 -1.36
CA GLU A 70 4.97 -13.41 -1.78
C GLU A 70 5.80 -13.37 -3.05
N ALA A 71 6.92 -14.09 -3.05
CA ALA A 71 7.66 -14.44 -4.25
C ALA A 71 7.48 -15.94 -4.47
N ARG A 72 6.91 -16.33 -5.59
CA ARG A 72 6.68 -17.74 -5.94
C ARG A 72 7.22 -18.04 -7.33
N PHE A 73 8.03 -19.08 -7.45
CA PHE A 73 8.54 -19.50 -8.76
C PHE A 73 7.41 -20.11 -9.60
N ASP A 74 7.12 -19.51 -10.75
CA ASP A 74 6.17 -20.03 -11.73
C ASP A 74 6.89 -20.85 -12.80
N HIS A 75 6.59 -22.15 -12.87
CA HIS A 75 7.23 -23.08 -13.81
C HIS A 75 6.91 -22.79 -15.29
N PRO A 76 5.65 -22.52 -15.67
CA PRO A 76 5.32 -22.10 -17.05
C PRO A 76 6.08 -20.85 -17.52
N LEU A 77 6.15 -19.82 -16.68
CA LEU A 77 6.79 -18.54 -16.98
C LEU A 77 8.31 -18.55 -16.75
N ARG A 78 8.82 -19.57 -16.05
CA ARG A 78 10.22 -19.75 -15.65
C ARG A 78 10.81 -18.53 -14.94
N ARG A 79 10.00 -17.87 -14.10
CA ARG A 79 10.40 -16.70 -13.31
C ARG A 79 9.64 -16.67 -11.98
N ASP A 80 10.15 -15.88 -11.05
CA ASP A 80 9.38 -15.55 -9.84
C ASP A 80 8.23 -14.59 -10.18
N VAL A 81 7.07 -14.90 -9.63
CA VAL A 81 5.88 -14.05 -9.62
C VAL A 81 5.80 -13.40 -8.25
N PHE A 82 5.71 -12.06 -8.26
CA PHE A 82 5.60 -11.27 -7.04
C PHE A 82 4.16 -10.83 -6.81
N THR A 83 3.56 -11.36 -5.74
CA THR A 83 2.19 -11.03 -5.34
C THR A 83 2.18 -10.25 -4.04
N LEU A 84 1.41 -9.17 -4.00
CA LEU A 84 1.12 -8.42 -2.78
C LEU A 84 -0.32 -8.72 -2.33
N TYR A 85 -0.46 -9.32 -1.15
CA TYR A 85 -1.75 -9.53 -0.50
C TYR A 85 -2.03 -8.39 0.47
N VAL A 86 -3.17 -7.71 0.33
CA VAL A 86 -3.57 -6.58 1.19
C VAL A 86 -4.86 -6.89 1.94
N VAL A 87 -4.92 -6.55 3.24
CA VAL A 87 -6.13 -6.78 4.05
C VAL A 87 -7.11 -5.62 3.90
N GLU A 88 -8.33 -5.92 3.49
CA GLU A 88 -9.39 -4.91 3.37
C GLU A 88 -9.89 -4.45 4.76
N GLY A 89 -10.20 -3.16 4.92
CA GLY A 89 -10.89 -2.64 6.11
C GLY A 89 -10.03 -2.28 7.34
N ARG A 90 -8.71 -2.48 7.31
CA ARG A 90 -7.78 -1.97 8.34
C ARG A 90 -6.78 -0.94 7.82
N GLY A 91 -7.13 -0.29 6.71
CA GLY A 91 -6.37 0.82 6.18
C GLY A 91 -6.55 2.08 7.00
N PHE A 92 -5.45 2.71 7.41
CA PHE A 92 -5.50 4.12 7.77
C PHE A 92 -5.68 4.93 6.48
N SER A 93 -6.90 5.02 5.97
CA SER A 93 -7.20 5.91 4.85
C SER A 93 -7.32 7.32 5.41
N VAL A 94 -6.26 8.11 5.28
CA VAL A 94 -6.30 9.53 5.65
C VAL A 94 -6.85 10.29 4.45
N MET A 95 -8.17 10.22 4.28
CA MET A 95 -8.91 11.04 3.32
C MET A 95 -8.50 12.51 3.48
N PRO A 96 -8.29 13.24 2.37
CA PRO A 96 -8.15 14.69 2.45
C PRO A 96 -9.41 15.26 3.10
N THR A 97 -9.24 16.00 4.19
CA THR A 97 -10.32 16.78 4.80
C THR A 97 -10.90 17.67 3.69
N PRO A 98 -12.23 17.66 3.43
CA PRO A 98 -12.80 18.56 2.44
C PRO A 98 -12.43 19.98 2.85
N THR A 99 -11.65 20.64 2.00
CA THR A 99 -11.28 22.04 2.19
C THR A 99 -12.59 22.82 2.23
N ALA A 100 -12.92 23.41 3.39
CA ALA A 100 -14.09 24.24 3.54
C ALA A 100 -14.08 25.28 2.40
N SER A 101 -15.07 25.19 1.52
CA SER A 101 -15.26 26.18 0.47
C SER A 101 -15.55 27.51 1.15
N SER A 102 -14.60 28.44 1.08
CA SER A 102 -14.83 29.83 1.46
C SER A 102 -15.91 30.38 0.54
N SER A 103 -17.15 30.40 1.02
CA SER A 103 -18.25 31.15 0.44
C SER A 103 -17.84 32.61 0.39
N GLY A 104 -17.62 33.11 -0.83
CA GLY A 104 -17.33 34.50 -1.08
C GLY A 104 -18.56 35.34 -0.76
N ASP A 105 -18.42 36.22 0.23
CA ASP A 105 -19.33 37.34 0.42
C ASP A 105 -19.23 38.26 -0.81
N SER A 106 -20.28 38.27 -1.62
CA SER A 106 -20.60 39.40 -2.50
C SER A 106 -21.80 40.13 -1.90
N GLN A 107 -21.51 41.18 -1.13
CA GLN A 107 -22.42 42.32 -1.00
C GLN A 107 -21.64 43.57 -1.38
N THR A 108 -21.94 44.09 -2.57
CA THR A 108 -21.64 45.47 -2.94
C THR A 108 -22.92 46.27 -2.74
N VAL A 109 -22.78 47.37 -1.99
CA VAL A 109 -23.79 48.38 -1.67
C VAL A 109 -24.12 49.22 -2.89
#